data_AF-M0ZT12-F1
#
_entry.id   AF-M0ZT12-F1
#
_cell.length_a   1.000
_cell.length_b   1.000
_cell.length_c   1.000
_cell.angle_alpha   90.00
_cell.angle_beta   90.00
_cell.angle_gamma   90.00
#
_symmetry.space_group_name_H-M   'P 1'
#
loop_
_entity.id
_entity.type
_entity.pdbx_description
1 polymer ?
#
loop_
_entity_poly.entity_id
_entity_poly.type
_entity_poly.pdbx_seq_one_letter_code
_entity_poly.pdbx_strand_id
1 'polypeptide(L)'
;MYMKQLIEAVDPHKKLIKWKVIEGDLLELYNYCNFTTSCEREWTTWTIEYEKKTEDTPEPLLHLGVILAMTMDIENHLLKK
;
A
#
# COMPACT_ATOMS: atom_id res chain seq x y z
N MET A 1 -8.17 0.84 -12.25
CA MET A 1 -8.13 1.17 -10.81
C MET A 1 -7.43 2.52 -10.66
N TYR A 2 -8.20 3.57 -10.41
CA TYR A 2 -7.71 4.92 -10.14
C TYR A 2 -7.61 5.15 -8.63
N MET A 3 -6.54 5.81 -8.20
CA MET A 3 -6.32 6.14 -6.79
C MET A 3 -5.45 7.38 -6.69
N LYS A 4 -5.90 8.34 -5.89
CA LYS A 4 -5.12 9.52 -5.51
C LYS A 4 -4.71 9.38 -4.06
N GLN A 5 -3.43 9.60 -3.82
CA GLN A 5 -2.81 9.39 -2.52
C GLN A 5 -2.09 10.66 -2.07
N LEU A 6 -2.13 10.91 -0.76
CA LEU A 6 -1.29 11.88 -0.08
C LEU A 6 -0.20 11.13 0.69
N ILE A 7 1.06 11.56 0.55
CA ILE A 7 2.14 11.08 1.41
C ILE A 7 2.00 11.77 2.76
N GLU A 8 1.56 11.03 3.79
CA GLU A 8 1.34 11.59 5.13
C GLU A 8 2.64 11.66 5.93
N ALA A 9 3.54 10.70 5.74
CA ALA A 9 4.81 10.66 6.44
C ALA A 9 5.89 9.95 5.63
N VAL A 10 7.12 10.43 5.76
CA VAL A 10 8.33 9.76 5.29
C VAL A 10 9.34 9.81 6.44
N ASP A 11 9.84 8.64 6.84
CA ASP A 11 10.89 8.50 7.85
C ASP A 11 12.08 7.75 7.21
N PRO A 12 13.14 8.47 6.80
CA PRO A 12 14.32 7.84 6.20
C PRO A 12 15.09 6.92 7.15
N HIS A 13 15.05 7.18 8.46
CA HIS A 13 15.75 6.35 9.45
C HIS A 13 15.08 4.99 9.60
N LYS A 14 13.75 4.96 9.61
CA LYS A 14 12.96 3.72 9.63
C LYS A 14 12.69 3.15 8.23
N LYS A 15 13.17 3.83 7.17
CA LYS A 15 12.86 3.54 5.77
C LYS A 15 11.36 3.32 5.57
N LEU A 16 10.56 4.21 6.16
CA LEU A 16 9.11 4.09 6.25
C LEU A 16 8.43 5.18 5.44
N ILE A 17 7.36 4.84 4.74
CA ILE A 17 6.48 5.79 4.07
C ILE A 17 5.03 5.43 4.41
N LYS A 18 4.22 6.45 4.70
CA LYS A 18 2.77 6.33 4.87
C LYS A 18 2.04 7.08 3.77
N TRP A 19 1.07 6.41 3.16
CA TRP A 19 0.18 6.96 2.16
C TRP A 19 -1.26 6.86 2.62
N LYS A 20 -1.97 7.98 2.49
CA LYS A 20 -3.41 8.04 2.69
C LYS A 20 -4.12 8.18 1.37
N VAL A 21 -5.10 7.32 1.13
CA VAL A 21 -5.96 7.47 -0.04
C VAL A 21 -6.96 8.58 0.23
N ILE A 22 -7.00 9.54 -0.68
CA ILE A 22 -7.87 10.73 -0.59
C ILE A 22 -8.92 10.76 -1.69
N GLU A 23 -8.77 9.95 -2.74
CA GLU A 23 -9.71 9.87 -3.86
C GLU A 23 -9.52 8.55 -4.62
N GLY A 24 -10.57 8.09 -5.31
CA GLY A 24 -10.53 6.97 -6.26
C GLY A 24 -11.28 5.73 -5.81
N ASP A 25 -11.17 4.66 -6.62
CA ASP A 25 -12.05 3.50 -6.61
C ASP A 25 -12.06 2.76 -5.25
N LEU A 26 -10.93 2.80 -4.51
CA LEU A 26 -10.85 2.23 -3.16
C LEU A 26 -11.83 2.89 -2.18
N LEU A 27 -12.02 4.20 -2.28
CA LEU A 27 -12.93 4.93 -1.40
C LEU A 27 -14.40 4.73 -1.79
N GLU A 28 -14.70 3.99 -2.86
CA GLU A 28 -16.06 3.53 -3.13
C GLU A 28 -16.42 2.34 -2.23
N LEU A 29 -15.44 1.46 -1.95
CA LEU A 29 -15.58 0.23 -1.17
C LEU A 29 -15.25 0.40 0.32
N TYR A 30 -14.26 1.24 0.65
CA TYR A 30 -13.77 1.44 2.00
C TYR A 30 -14.03 2.89 2.48
N ASN A 31 -14.36 3.08 3.75
CA ASN A 31 -14.44 4.40 4.39
C ASN A 31 -13.06 5.08 4.39
N TYR A 32 -12.02 4.30 4.68
CA TYR A 32 -10.63 4.65 4.41
C TYR A 32 -9.84 3.39 4.05
N CYS A 33 -8.75 3.58 3.32
CA CYS A 33 -7.76 2.55 3.03
C CYS A 33 -6.40 3.24 2.89
N ASN A 34 -5.50 2.98 3.83
CA ASN A 34 -4.19 3.60 3.93
C ASN A 34 -3.11 2.53 3.83
N PHE A 35 -1.97 2.93 3.27
CA PHE A 35 -0.85 2.05 3.05
C PHE A 35 0.35 2.54 3.84
N THR A 36 1.08 1.62 4.46
CA THR A 36 2.39 1.90 5.02
C THR A 36 3.37 0.88 4.46
N THR A 37 4.55 1.34 4.07
CA THR A 37 5.69 0.48 3.78
C THR A 37 6.80 0.77 4.78
N SER A 38 7.55 -0.26 5.15
CA SER A 38 8.82 -0.09 5.85
C SER A 38 9.81 -1.15 5.40
N CYS A 39 11.09 -0.78 5.36
CA CYS A 39 12.15 -1.72 5.02
C CYS A 39 13.12 -1.90 6.20
N GLU A 40 13.32 -3.14 6.62
CA GLU A 40 14.33 -3.52 7.60
C GLU A 40 15.23 -4.62 7.02
N ARG A 41 16.53 -4.31 6.88
CA ARG A 41 17.50 -5.19 6.20
C ARG A 41 17.02 -5.54 4.79
N GLU A 42 16.71 -6.82 4.55
CA GLU A 42 16.23 -7.39 3.29
C GLU A 42 14.69 -7.58 3.28
N TRP A 43 14.03 -7.25 4.38
CA TRP A 43 12.58 -7.40 4.51
C TRP A 43 11.88 -6.09 4.19
N THR A 44 10.90 -6.17 3.30
CA THR A 44 9.93 -5.10 3.07
C THR A 44 8.60 -5.52 3.67
N THR A 45 8.04 -4.69 4.54
CA THR A 45 6.72 -4.88 5.14
C THR A 45 5.75 -3.90 4.53
N TRP A 46 4.63 -4.42 4.05
CA TRP A 46 3.47 -3.61 3.64
C TRP A 46 2.33 -3.82 4.63
N THR A 47 1.74 -2.72 5.07
CA THR A 47 0.57 -2.70 5.94
C THR A 47 -0.55 -1.97 5.23
N ILE A 48 -1.74 -2.59 5.19
CA ILE A 48 -2.97 -1.98 4.69
C ILE A 48 -3.89 -1.79 5.89
N GLU A 49 -4.16 -0.53 6.25
CA GLU A 49 -5.10 -0.17 7.29
C GLU A 49 -6.38 0.33 6.63
N TYR A 50 -7.52 -0.29 6.92
CA TYR A 50 -8.76 0.01 6.21
C TYR A 50 -9.99 -0.16 7.10
N GLU A 51 -11.06 0.52 6.70
CA GLU A 51 -12.40 0.33 7.25
C GLU A 51 -13.37 0.09 6.09
N LYS A 52 -14.07 -1.03 6.13
CA LYS A 52 -15.08 -1.38 5.14
C LYS A 52 -16.29 -0.45 5.26
N LYS A 53 -16.89 -0.06 4.14
CA LYS A 53 -18.17 0.67 4.18
C LYS A 53 -19.34 -0.22 4.59
N THR A 54 -19.30 -1.47 4.17
CA THR A 54 -20.32 -2.48 4.47
C THR A 54 -19.65 -3.80 4.82
N GLU A 55 -20.34 -4.64 5.58
CA GLU A 55 -19.82 -5.95 5.98
C GLU A 55 -19.49 -6.85 4.78
N ASP A 56 -20.29 -6.72 3.70
CA ASP A 56 -20.11 -7.46 2.44
C ASP A 56 -18.89 -7.02 1.61
N THR A 57 -18.26 -5.89 1.97
CA THR A 57 -17.06 -5.43 1.27
C THR A 57 -15.94 -6.46 1.45
N PRO A 58 -15.31 -6.94 0.36
CA PRO A 58 -14.24 -7.93 0.48
C PRO A 58 -13.02 -7.36 1.20
N GLU A 59 -12.20 -8.25 1.76
CA GLU A 59 -10.88 -7.86 2.25
C GLU A 59 -10.00 -7.37 1.09
N PRO A 60 -9.07 -6.42 1.29
CA PRO A 60 -8.24 -5.85 0.24
C PRO A 60 -7.13 -6.80 -0.25
N LEU A 61 -7.37 -8.12 -0.24
CA LEU A 61 -6.41 -9.16 -0.62
C LEU A 61 -5.99 -9.07 -2.09
N LEU A 62 -6.89 -8.64 -2.97
CA LEU A 62 -6.55 -8.38 -4.37
C LEU A 62 -5.49 -7.26 -4.47
N HIS A 63 -5.65 -6.19 -3.69
CA HIS A 63 -4.70 -5.09 -3.65
C HIS A 63 -3.37 -5.50 -3.03
N LEU A 64 -3.40 -6.34 -1.99
CA LEU A 64 -2.19 -6.93 -1.43
C LEU A 64 -1.42 -7.73 -2.49
N GLY A 65 -2.10 -8.53 -3.31
CA GLY A 65 -1.47 -9.26 -4.42
C GLY A 65 -0.77 -8.34 -5.43
N VAL A 66 -1.39 -7.22 -5.78
CA VAL A 66 -0.79 -6.21 -6.68
C VAL A 66 0.44 -5.56 -6.04
N ILE A 67 0.39 -5.22 -4.75
CA ILE A 67 1.51 -4.64 -4.01
C ILE A 67 2.71 -5.60 -3.98
N LEU A 68 2.46 -6.89 -3.76
CA LEU A 68 3.51 -7.92 -3.77
C LEU A 68 4.14 -8.07 -5.15
N ALA A 69 3.33 -8.16 -6.21
CA ALA A 69 3.83 -8.24 -7.58
C ALA A 69 4.70 -7.01 -7.94
N MET A 70 4.22 -5.81 -7.60
CA MET A 70 4.98 -4.57 -7.79
C MET A 70 6.30 -4.57 -7.02
N THR A 71 6.30 -5.05 -5.78
CA THR A 71 7.51 -5.14 -4.95
C THR A 71 8.56 -6.07 -5.60
N MET A 72 8.11 -7.22 -6.12
CA MET A 72 8.98 -8.14 -6.85
C MET A 72 9.52 -7.54 -8.16
N ASP A 73 8.71 -6.79 -8.89
CA ASP A 73 9.15 -6.11 -10.12
C ASP A 73 10.20 -5.03 -9.82
N ILE A 74 10.02 -4.27 -8.73
CA ILE A 74 11.01 -3.29 -8.24
C ILE A 74 12.31 -3.99 -7.85
N GLU A 75 12.24 -5.07 -7.07
CA GLU A 75 13.41 -5.86 -6.69
C GLU A 75 14.16 -6.37 -7.93
N ASN A 76 13.46 -7.02 -8.86
CA ASN A 76 14.03 -7.52 -10.11
C ASN A 76 14.67 -6.41 -10.95
N HIS A 77 14.08 -5.22 -10.97
CA HIS A 77 14.65 -4.07 -11.69
C HIS A 77 15.92 -3.55 -11.01
N LEU A 78 15.94 -3.42 -9.69
CA LEU A 78 17.07 -2.90 -8.93
C LEU A 78 18.24 -3.89 -8.82
N LEU A 79 17.96 -5.21 -8.88
CA LEU A 79 18.98 -6.26 -8.90
C LEU A 79 19.55 -6.53 -10.30
N LYS A 80 18.85 -6.14 -11.36
CA LYS A 80 19.39 -6.17 -12.73
C LYS A 80 20.50 -5.13 -12.85
N LYS A 81 21.74 -5.61 -12.91
CA LYS A 81 22.91 -4.83 -13.36
C LYS A 81 22.85 -4.55 -14.86
#